data_AF-A0A2V8VAX3-F1
#
_entry.id   AF-A0A2V8VAX3-F1
#
_cell.length_a   1.000
_cell.length_b   1.000
_cell.length_c   1.000
_cell.angle_alpha   90.00
_cell.angle_beta   90.00
_cell.angle_gamma   90.00
#
_symmetry.space_group_name_H-M   'P 1'
#
loop_
_entity.id
_entity.type
_entity.pdbx_description
1 polymer ?
#
loop_
_entity_poly.entity_id
_entity_poly.type
_entity_poly.pdbx_seq_one_letter_code
_entity_poly.pdbx_strand_id
1 'polypeptide(L)'
;MFLVSFRDGTGWHKIEDLRGRTYGRWLVESYDSVDKHGKVYWTCVCSCSNHTRREVRASHLRNGGSLSCGCLRVETARKTIFHARKYNWKIRKQ
;
A
#
# COMPACT_ATOMS: atom_id res chain seq x y z
N MET A 1 -6.59 -19.62 -14.89
CA MET A 1 -6.66 -19.11 -13.50
C MET A 1 -5.34 -19.48 -12.84
N PHE A 2 -4.45 -18.51 -12.59
CA PHE A 2 -3.10 -18.77 -12.10
C PHE A 2 -3.13 -18.96 -10.58
N LEU A 3 -2.99 -20.21 -10.14
CA LEU A 3 -2.94 -20.60 -8.73
C LEU A 3 -1.50 -21.00 -8.44
N VAL A 4 -0.88 -20.39 -7.43
CA VAL A 4 0.45 -20.78 -6.97
C VAL A 4 0.31 -21.67 -5.75
N SER A 5 1.08 -22.76 -5.76
CA SER A 5 1.16 -23.73 -4.68
C SER A 5 2.36 -23.38 -3.82
N PHE A 6 2.11 -22.92 -2.60
CA PHE A 6 3.17 -22.64 -1.64
C PHE A 6 3.19 -23.72 -0.56
N ARG A 7 4.39 -24.18 -0.20
CA ARG A 7 4.60 -25.17 0.85
C ARG A 7 5.07 -24.42 2.10
N ASP A 8 4.20 -24.37 3.11
CA ASP A 8 4.56 -23.93 4.46
C ASP A 8 4.79 -25.17 5.35
N GLY A 9 5.38 -25.00 6.53
CA GLY A 9 5.56 -26.06 7.54
C GLY A 9 4.26 -26.77 7.93
N THR A 10 3.09 -26.20 7.61
CA THR A 10 1.75 -26.78 7.82
C THR A 10 1.14 -27.51 6.61
N GLY A 11 1.73 -27.41 5.41
CA GLY A 11 1.22 -28.09 4.20
C GLY A 11 1.20 -27.21 2.93
N TRP A 12 0.47 -27.70 1.92
CA TRP A 12 0.32 -27.02 0.62
C TRP A 12 -0.91 -26.11 0.61
N HIS A 13 -0.69 -24.81 0.43
CA HIS A 13 -1.75 -23.82 0.35
C HIS A 13 -1.94 -23.39 -1.11
N LYS A 14 -3.17 -23.51 -1.61
CA LYS A 14 -3.55 -23.04 -2.95
C LYS A 14 -4.00 -21.60 -2.84
N ILE A 15 -3.14 -20.68 -3.25
CA ILE A 15 -3.42 -19.25 -3.22
C ILE A 15 -3.50 -18.69 -4.64
N GLU A 16 -4.33 -17.68 -4.82
CA GLU A 16 -4.46 -16.97 -6.09
C GLU A 16 -3.23 -16.11 -6.32
N ASP A 17 -2.58 -16.22 -7.48
CA ASP A 17 -1.39 -15.41 -7.76
C ASP A 17 -1.79 -13.97 -8.06
N LEU A 18 -1.47 -13.08 -7.12
CA LEU A 18 -1.70 -11.66 -7.26
C LEU A 18 -0.42 -10.90 -7.67
N ARG A 19 0.70 -11.60 -7.90
CA ARG A 19 1.99 -10.96 -8.20
C ARG A 19 1.90 -10.16 -9.51
N GLY A 20 2.49 -8.98 -9.51
CA GLY A 20 2.45 -8.06 -10.64
C GLY A 20 1.08 -7.41 -10.88
N ARG A 21 0.06 -7.69 -10.06
CA ARG A 21 -1.23 -6.99 -10.17
C ARG A 21 -1.19 -5.64 -9.47
N THR A 22 -1.82 -4.66 -10.10
CA THR A 22 -1.99 -3.31 -9.55
C THR A 22 -3.40 -3.14 -8.98
N TYR A 23 -3.48 -2.79 -7.69
CA TYR A 23 -4.71 -2.46 -6.98
C TYR A 23 -4.68 -0.97 -6.59
N GLY A 24 -5.30 -0.12 -7.41
CA GLY A 24 -5.23 1.33 -7.23
C GLY A 24 -3.80 1.83 -7.44
N ARG A 25 -3.13 2.28 -6.37
CA ARG A 25 -1.70 2.67 -6.39
C ARG A 25 -0.75 1.61 -5.84
N TRP A 26 -1.27 0.47 -5.39
CA TRP A 26 -0.44 -0.63 -4.91
C TRP A 26 -0.11 -1.59 -6.05
N LEU A 27 1.17 -1.91 -6.20
CA LEU A 27 1.69 -2.98 -7.05
C LEU A 27 2.05 -4.16 -6.14
N VAL A 28 1.46 -5.33 -6.39
CA VAL A 28 1.79 -6.53 -5.62
C VAL A 28 3.13 -7.07 -6.09
N GLU A 29 4.12 -7.11 -5.20
CA GLU A 29 5.49 -7.57 -5.51
C GLU A 29 5.61 -9.07 -5.23
N SER A 30 5.27 -9.50 -4.02
CA SER A 30 5.48 -10.87 -3.57
C SER A 30 4.42 -11.31 -2.55
N TYR A 31 4.29 -12.62 -2.41
CA TYR A 31 3.56 -13.21 -1.29
C TYR A 31 4.39 -13.03 -0.02
N ASP A 32 3.71 -12.72 1.09
CA ASP A 32 4.34 -12.49 2.37
C ASP A 32 4.16 -13.68 3.30
N SER A 33 2.93 -13.89 3.77
CA SER A 33 2.63 -14.89 4.79
C SER A 33 1.14 -15.29 4.78
N VAL A 34 0.83 -16.43 5.39
CA VAL A 34 -0.54 -16.88 5.67
C VAL A 34 -0.68 -16.95 7.17
N ASP A 35 -1.69 -16.26 7.68
CA ASP A 35 -2.05 -16.35 9.09
C ASP A 35 -2.73 -17.69 9.39
N LYS A 36 -2.72 -18.11 10.66
CA LYS A 36 -3.34 -19.35 11.15
C LYS A 36 -4.81 -19.55 10.75
N HIS A 37 -5.51 -18.47 10.41
CA HIS A 37 -6.88 -18.51 9.88
C HIS A 37 -6.97 -18.66 8.36
N GLY A 38 -5.89 -19.02 7.67
CA GLY A 38 -5.83 -19.14 6.21
C GLY A 38 -5.87 -17.80 5.47
N LYS A 39 -5.55 -16.69 6.17
CA LYS A 39 -5.61 -15.35 5.58
C LYS A 39 -4.28 -15.00 4.94
N VAL A 40 -4.30 -14.79 3.63
CA VAL A 40 -3.12 -14.48 2.82
C VAL A 40 -2.75 -13.00 2.90
N TYR A 41 -1.47 -12.74 3.11
CA TYR A 41 -0.85 -11.42 3.07
C TYR A 41 0.09 -11.31 1.86
N TRP A 42 0.03 -10.15 1.22
CA TRP A 42 0.81 -9.82 0.04
C TRP A 42 1.63 -8.56 0.32
N THR A 43 2.92 -8.62 0.02
CA THR A 43 3.79 -7.45 0.04
C THR A 43 3.45 -6.60 -1.18
N CYS A 44 2.95 -5.39 -0.91
CA CYS A 44 2.56 -4.44 -1.93
C CYS A 44 3.47 -3.21 -1.88
N VAL A 45 3.87 -2.71 -3.04
CA VAL A 45 4.67 -1.50 -3.21
C VAL A 45 3.80 -0.41 -3.80
N CYS A 46 3.76 0.75 -3.13
CA CYS A 46 3.01 1.89 -3.62
C CYS A 46 3.76 2.55 -4.77
N SER A 47 3.07 2.94 -5.84
CA SER A 47 3.63 3.69 -6.98
C SER A 47 3.93 5.16 -6.68
N CYS A 48 3.98 5.55 -5.40
CA CYS A 48 4.38 6.90 -5.01
C CYS A 48 5.89 7.08 -5.17
N SER A 49 6.36 8.33 -5.17
CA SER A 49 7.79 8.66 -5.26
C SER A 49 8.67 8.01 -4.18
N ASN A 50 8.09 7.65 -3.03
CA ASN A 50 8.78 6.98 -1.93
C ASN A 50 8.71 5.44 -2.00
N HIS A 51 8.09 4.87 -3.04
CA HIS A 51 7.96 3.42 -3.25
C HIS A 51 7.64 2.64 -1.96
N THR A 52 6.66 3.12 -1.20
CA THR A 52 6.38 2.60 0.14
C THR A 52 5.91 1.15 0.04
N ARG A 53 6.63 0.22 0.66
CA ARG A 53 6.22 -1.18 0.79
C ARG A 53 5.37 -1.40 2.05
N ARG A 54 4.28 -2.15 1.93
CA ARG A 54 3.45 -2.60 3.06
C ARG A 54 2.86 -3.98 2.81
N GLU A 55 2.68 -4.71 3.90
CA GLU A 55 1.94 -5.97 3.91
C GLU A 55 0.44 -5.66 3.88
N VAL A 56 -0.24 -6.15 2.85
CA VAL A 56 -1.69 -5.95 2.68
C VAL A 56 -2.36 -7.31 2.56
N ARG A 57 -3.45 -7.48 3.30
CA ARG A 57 -4.25 -8.70 3.24
C ARG A 57 -4.92 -8.81 1.87
N ALA A 58 -4.93 -10.02 1.29
CA ALA A 58 -5.55 -10.29 -0.02
C ALA A 58 -7.02 -9.85 -0.11
N SER A 59 -7.76 -9.97 1.00
CA SER A 59 -9.15 -9.51 1.08
C SER A 59 -9.28 -7.99 1.00
N HIS A 60 -8.33 -7.21 1.55
CA HIS A 60 -8.34 -5.75 1.46
C HIS A 60 -7.97 -5.25 0.07
N LEU A 61 -7.09 -5.98 -0.65
CA LEU A 61 -6.78 -5.70 -2.05
C LEU A 61 -8.01 -5.91 -2.94
N ARG A 62 -8.71 -7.04 -2.76
CA ARG A 62 -9.93 -7.35 -3.53
C ARG A 62 -11.10 -6.43 -3.20
N ASN A 63 -11.31 -6.11 -1.93
CA ASN A 63 -12.43 -5.29 -1.49
C ASN A 63 -12.18 -3.78 -1.62
N GLY A 64 -11.00 -3.36 -2.10
CA GLY A 64 -10.64 -1.95 -2.26
C GLY A 64 -10.41 -1.18 -0.96
N GLY A 65 -10.22 -1.86 0.18
CA GLY A 65 -10.05 -1.23 1.49
C GLY A 65 -8.69 -0.55 1.71
N SER A 66 -7.68 -0.89 0.91
CA SER A 66 -6.36 -0.25 0.95
C SER A 66 -5.83 -0.07 -0.47
N LEU A 67 -6.15 1.09 -1.06
CA LEU A 67 -5.77 1.45 -2.44
C LEU A 67 -4.56 2.41 -2.53
N SER A 68 -4.08 2.94 -1.39
CA SER A 68 -2.88 3.78 -1.35
C SER A 68 -2.17 3.76 0.01
N CYS A 69 -0.90 4.17 0.03
CA CYS A 69 -0.06 4.26 1.23
C CYS A 69 -0.39 5.42 2.19
N GLY A 70 -1.44 6.22 1.91
CA GLY A 70 -1.71 7.48 2.61
C GLY A 70 -0.84 8.66 2.11
N CYS A 71 0.01 8.42 1.13
CA CYS A 71 0.90 9.39 0.48
C CYS A 71 0.16 10.65 -0.03
N LEU A 72 -1.09 10.50 -0.47
CA LEU A 72 -1.94 11.61 -0.92
C LEU A 72 -2.22 12.63 0.20
N ARG A 73 -2.44 12.17 1.44
CA ARG A 73 -2.67 13.08 2.57
C ARG A 73 -1.41 13.89 2.92
N VAL A 74 -0.24 13.26 2.81
CA VAL A 74 1.06 13.91 3.08
C VAL A 74 1.37 14.97 2.02
N GLU A 75 1.11 14.68 0.73
CA GLU A 75 1.35 15.65 -0.35
C GLU A 75 0.46 16.89 -0.21
N THR A 76 -0.84 16.70 0.07
CA THR A 76 -1.77 17.81 0.26
C THR A 76 -1.38 18.67 1.48
N ALA A 77 -0.98 18.06 2.59
CA ALA A 77 -0.51 18.79 3.77
C ALA A 77 0.74 19.65 3.48
N ARG A 78 1.68 19.14 2.67
CA ARG A 78 2.88 19.89 2.26
C ARG A 78 2.56 21.11 1.39
N LYS A 79 1.56 21.02 0.50
CA LYS A 79 1.13 22.16 -0.34
C LYS A 79 0.52 23.30 0.50
N THR A 80 -0.24 22.98 1.55
CA THR A 80 -0.88 23.98 2.41
C THR A 80 0.10 24.78 3.26
N ILE A 81 1.18 24.15 3.75
CA ILE A 81 2.24 24.83 4.52
C ILE A 81 2.93 25.92 3.70
N PHE A 82 3.09 25.72 2.39
CA PHE A 82 3.75 26.69 1.51
C PHE A 82 2.93 27.99 1.36
N HIS A 83 1.60 27.88 1.32
CA HIS A 83 0.72 29.06 1.31
C HIS A 83 0.68 29.80 2.66
N ALA A 84 0.71 29.07 3.78
CA ALA A 84 0.73 29.69 5.11
C ALA A 84 2.00 30.50 5.38
N ARG A 85 3.17 30.01 4.93
CA ARG A 85 4.45 30.75 5.06
C ARG A 85 4.47 32.03 4.22
N LYS A 86 3.69 32.10 3.13
CA LYS A 86 3.59 33.30 2.27
C LYS A 86 2.66 34.39 2.84
N TYR A 87 1.82 34.13 3.84
CA TYR A 87 1.03 35.17 4.49
C TYR A 87 1.68 35.72 5.77
N ASN A 88 2.57 34.98 6.41
CA ASN A 88 3.17 35.38 7.69
C ASN A 88 4.40 36.31 7.56
N TRP A 89 4.98 36.48 6.36
CA TRP A 89 6.10 37.42 6.14
C TRP A 89 5.63 38.88 5.96
N LYS A 90 4.35 39.11 5.62
CA LYS A 90 3.81 40.46 5.41
C LYS A 90 3.39 41.18 6.70
N ILE A 91 3.38 40.51 7.85
CA ILE A 91 2.77 41.02 9.10
C ILE A 91 3.81 41.47 10.16
N ARG A 92 5.11 41.45 9.84
CA ARG A 92 6.21 41.82 10.77
C ARG A 92 7.05 43.02 10.30
N LYS A 93 6.48 43.92 9.50
CA LYS A 93 7.02 45.26 9.27
C LYS A 93 5.95 46.30 9.56
N GLN A 94 5.78 46.62 10.84
CA GLN A 94 5.38 47.96 11.27
C GLN A 94 6.15 48.26 12.55
#